data_AF-A0A1V6YTJ8-F1
#
_entry.id   AF-A0A1V6YTJ8-F1
#
_cell.length_a   1.000
_cell.length_b   1.000
_cell.length_c   1.000
_cell.angle_alpha   90.00
_cell.angle_beta   90.00
_cell.angle_gamma   90.00
#
_symmetry.space_group_name_H-M   'P 1'
#
loop_
_entity.id
_entity.type
_entity.pdbx_description
1 polymer ?
#
loop_
_entity_poly.entity_id
_entity_poly.type
_entity_poly.pdbx_seq_one_letter_code
_entity_poly.pdbx_strand_id
1 'polypeptide(L)'
;MASVTASQSQSFNSLQRLERDAFGRRNHYHFAVKALPGVPGEAVVFANPYNKHHECEGRSRISPLSPDEQARIIVPLLLEAFVNRFDEPGLIPQMGSNMEPSAPFTWSTTDESLAKAVSRRCQEIGIRRDLCDVGVTTAEELRSAEACWTKWSMALVEAMAMFDLPDDGVENVEVSLLAHLRECAPEID
;
A
#
# COMPACT_ATOMS: atom_id res chain seq x y z
N MET A 1 5.55 -7.96 14.77
CA MET A 1 5.95 -7.98 13.34
C MET A 1 5.14 -9.06 12.67
N ALA A 2 4.27 -8.70 11.72
CA ALA A 2 3.42 -9.66 11.02
C ALA A 2 4.31 -10.61 10.20
N SER A 3 4.30 -11.90 10.55
CA SER A 3 4.88 -12.93 9.69
C SER A 3 3.94 -13.14 8.52
N VAL A 4 4.44 -13.17 7.29
CA VAL A 4 3.64 -13.64 6.14
C VAL A 4 3.19 -15.05 6.47
N THR A 5 1.88 -15.27 6.52
CA THR A 5 1.33 -16.61 6.71
C THR A 5 1.42 -17.36 5.38
N ALA A 6 1.57 -18.69 5.44
CA ALA A 6 1.49 -19.52 4.23
C ALA A 6 0.16 -19.34 3.49
N SER A 7 -0.92 -18.96 4.21
CA SER A 7 -2.21 -18.63 3.60
C SER A 7 -2.16 -17.34 2.78
N GLN A 8 -1.44 -16.30 3.23
CA GLN A 8 -1.38 -15.02 2.53
C GLN A 8 -0.59 -15.11 1.21
N SER A 9 0.55 -15.81 1.21
CA SER A 9 1.31 -16.06 -0.03
C SER A 9 0.52 -16.93 -1.02
N GLN A 10 -0.22 -17.93 -0.52
CA GLN A 10 -1.08 -18.76 -1.37
C GLN A 10 -2.24 -17.96 -1.97
N SER A 11 -2.91 -17.12 -1.17
CA SER A 11 -3.97 -16.23 -1.66
C SER A 11 -3.45 -15.27 -2.72
N PHE A 12 -2.31 -14.61 -2.48
CA PHE A 12 -1.72 -13.69 -3.45
C PHE A 12 -1.33 -14.41 -4.76
N ASN A 13 -0.76 -15.60 -4.67
CA ASN A 13 -0.41 -16.40 -5.84
C ASN A 13 -1.63 -16.82 -6.68
N SER A 14 -2.81 -16.95 -6.05
CA SER A 14 -4.05 -17.31 -6.72
C SER A 14 -4.74 -16.16 -7.44
N LEU A 15 -4.31 -14.91 -7.19
CA LEU A 15 -4.87 -13.73 -7.84
C LEU A 15 -4.63 -13.76 -9.36
N GLN A 16 -5.64 -13.31 -10.11
CA GLN A 16 -5.48 -13.09 -11.53
C GLN A 16 -4.44 -11.99 -11.78
N ARG A 17 -3.67 -12.14 -12.87
CA ARG A 17 -2.65 -11.17 -13.27
C ARG A 17 -2.98 -10.61 -14.64
N LEU A 18 -3.79 -9.56 -14.66
CA LEU A 18 -4.21 -8.88 -15.88
C LEU A 18 -3.19 -7.81 -16.26
N GLU A 19 -2.73 -7.77 -17.51
CA GLU A 19 -1.80 -6.72 -17.98
C GLU A 19 -2.42 -5.32 -17.91
N ARG A 20 -3.74 -5.25 -18.10
CA ARG A 20 -4.51 -4.00 -18.13
C ARG A 20 -5.78 -4.14 -17.32
N ASP A 21 -6.23 -3.02 -16.77
CA ASP A 21 -7.55 -2.92 -16.14
C ASP A 21 -8.68 -2.90 -17.18
N ALA A 22 -9.93 -2.91 -16.70
CA ALA A 22 -11.13 -2.88 -17.56
C ALA A 22 -11.21 -1.65 -18.48
N PHE A 23 -10.45 -0.60 -18.20
CA PHE A 23 -10.37 0.63 -18.99
C PHE A 23 -9.14 0.66 -19.91
N GLY A 24 -8.41 -0.45 -20.00
CA GLY A 24 -7.21 -0.58 -20.84
C GLY A 24 -5.96 0.10 -20.28
N ARG A 25 -5.97 0.57 -19.02
CA ARG A 25 -4.80 1.17 -18.38
C ARG A 25 -3.89 0.09 -17.84
N ARG A 26 -2.58 0.35 -17.81
CA ARG A 26 -1.59 -0.65 -17.37
C ARG A 26 -1.79 -1.00 -15.90
N ASN A 27 -1.75 -2.29 -15.59
CA ASN A 27 -1.72 -2.80 -14.22
C ASN A 27 -0.27 -2.79 -13.69
N HIS A 28 0.24 -1.59 -13.46
CA HIS A 28 1.59 -1.36 -12.93
C HIS A 28 1.50 -0.60 -11.62
N TYR A 29 2.27 -1.01 -10.62
CA TYR A 29 2.32 -0.33 -9.33
C TYR A 29 3.73 0.13 -8.98
N HIS A 30 3.86 1.42 -8.68
CA HIS A 30 5.03 1.93 -7.97
C HIS A 30 4.81 1.76 -6.47
N PHE A 31 5.84 1.37 -5.72
CA PHE A 31 5.81 1.41 -4.26
C PHE A 31 7.01 2.14 -3.67
N ALA A 32 6.77 2.81 -2.54
CA ALA A 32 7.78 3.54 -1.79
C ALA A 32 7.46 3.56 -0.30
N VAL A 33 8.50 3.67 0.52
CA VAL A 33 8.35 3.98 1.95
C VAL A 33 8.21 5.50 2.09
N LYS A 34 7.17 5.96 2.79
CA LYS A 34 6.88 7.38 3.00
C LYS A 34 6.59 7.64 4.47
N ALA A 35 7.06 8.79 4.98
CA ALA A 35 6.66 9.28 6.28
C ALA A 35 5.16 9.62 6.29
N LEU A 36 4.46 9.24 7.35
CA LEU A 36 3.05 9.57 7.49
C LEU A 36 2.88 11.06 7.85
N PRO A 37 2.00 11.80 7.18
CA PRO A 37 1.72 13.19 7.52
C PRO A 37 1.15 13.31 8.93
N GLY A 38 1.66 14.25 9.72
CA GLY A 38 1.09 14.60 11.02
C GLY A 38 1.25 13.55 12.13
N VAL A 39 1.85 12.39 11.86
CA VAL A 39 2.05 11.33 12.87
C VAL A 39 3.43 10.68 12.77
N PRO A 40 4.02 10.20 13.89
CA PRO A 40 5.26 9.45 13.84
C PRO A 40 5.10 8.12 13.09
N GLY A 41 6.09 7.80 12.26
CA GLY A 41 6.21 6.53 11.56
C GLY A 41 6.19 6.67 10.03
N GLU A 42 6.47 5.56 9.38
CA GLU A 42 6.48 5.43 7.93
C GLU A 42 5.54 4.30 7.52
N ALA A 43 5.00 4.44 6.33
CA ALA A 43 4.14 3.46 5.70
C ALA A 43 4.67 3.12 4.32
N VAL A 44 4.22 1.99 3.80
CA VAL A 44 4.50 1.62 2.42
C VAL A 44 3.33 2.09 1.58
N VAL A 45 3.63 3.00 0.66
CA VAL A 45 2.67 3.57 -0.27
C VAL A 45 2.81 2.85 -1.59
N PHE A 46 1.69 2.49 -2.20
CA PHE A 46 1.63 1.83 -3.50
C PHE A 46 0.69 2.63 -4.38
N ALA A 47 1.11 2.97 -5.59
CA ALA A 47 0.29 3.76 -6.50
C ALA A 47 0.43 3.22 -7.92
N ASN A 48 -0.69 3.15 -8.63
CA ASN A 48 -0.69 2.91 -10.06
C ASN A 48 -0.65 4.25 -10.81
N PRO A 49 0.47 4.57 -11.46
CA PRO A 49 0.66 5.87 -12.11
C PRO A 49 -0.24 6.09 -13.33
N TYR A 50 -0.88 5.04 -13.85
CA TYR A 50 -1.69 5.07 -15.06
C TYR A 50 -3.19 5.25 -14.77
N ASN A 51 -3.68 4.83 -13.60
CA ASN A 51 -5.09 4.96 -13.23
C ASN A 51 -5.34 5.76 -11.94
N LYS A 52 -4.27 6.25 -11.28
CA LYS A 52 -4.30 7.05 -10.04
C LYS A 52 -4.78 6.30 -8.80
N HIS A 53 -4.91 4.98 -8.90
CA HIS A 53 -5.15 4.14 -7.74
C HIS A 53 -3.95 4.24 -6.80
N HIS A 54 -4.19 4.37 -5.49
CA HIS A 54 -3.13 4.43 -4.51
C HIS A 54 -3.62 3.96 -3.14
N GLU A 55 -2.71 3.40 -2.37
CA GLU A 55 -2.94 2.87 -1.03
C GLU A 55 -1.71 3.04 -0.15
N CYS A 56 -1.91 2.86 1.15
CA CYS A 56 -0.90 3.05 2.16
C CYS A 56 -1.07 1.98 3.25
N GLU A 57 -0.02 1.19 3.50
CA GLU A 57 -0.05 0.12 4.50
C GLU A 57 1.03 0.25 5.56
N GLY A 58 0.65 -0.13 6.78
CA GLY A 58 1.53 -0.21 7.93
C GLY A 58 1.88 1.14 8.56
N ARG A 59 2.53 1.06 9.72
CA ARG A 59 3.09 2.19 10.46
C ARG A 59 4.30 1.69 11.23
N SER A 60 5.49 1.96 10.72
CA SER A 60 6.74 1.40 11.24
C SER A 60 7.92 2.31 10.92
N ARG A 61 9.07 2.07 11.55
CA ARG A 61 10.32 2.75 11.21
C ARG A 61 11.11 1.87 10.25
N ILE A 62 11.02 2.15 8.95
CA ILE A 62 11.48 1.29 7.86
C ILE A 62 12.76 1.86 7.22
N SER A 63 12.80 3.15 6.89
CA SER A 63 13.91 3.76 6.13
C SER A 63 15.31 3.59 6.75
N PRO A 64 15.50 3.55 8.09
CA PRO A 64 16.83 3.33 8.67
C PRO A 64 17.36 1.90 8.52
N LEU A 65 16.52 0.94 8.12
CA LEU A 65 16.88 -0.46 8.04
C LEU A 65 17.64 -0.76 6.74
N SER A 66 18.40 -1.86 6.73
CA SER A 66 19.01 -2.35 5.48
C SER A 66 17.94 -2.79 4.47
N PRO A 67 18.21 -2.77 3.15
CA PRO A 67 17.23 -3.18 2.14
C PRO A 67 16.59 -4.56 2.39
N ASP A 68 17.36 -5.51 2.92
CA ASP A 68 16.86 -6.84 3.30
C ASP A 68 15.87 -6.82 4.46
N GLU A 69 16.16 -6.01 5.48
CA GLU A 69 15.26 -5.82 6.61
C GLU A 69 14.01 -5.05 6.21
N GLN A 70 14.15 -4.05 5.33
CA GLN A 70 13.01 -3.35 4.73
C GLN A 70 12.12 -4.33 3.95
N ALA A 71 12.71 -5.18 3.11
CA ALA A 71 11.96 -6.16 2.33
C ALA A 71 11.17 -7.15 3.20
N ARG A 72 11.70 -7.53 4.38
CA ARG A 72 10.98 -8.38 5.34
C ARG A 72 9.71 -7.73 5.92
N ILE A 73 9.64 -6.39 5.93
CA ILE A 73 8.48 -5.64 6.38
C ILE A 73 7.56 -5.31 5.19
N ILE A 74 8.14 -4.84 4.09
CA ILE A 74 7.42 -4.37 2.90
C ILE A 74 6.65 -5.49 2.22
N VAL A 75 7.23 -6.69 2.07
CA VAL A 75 6.57 -7.80 1.37
C VAL A 75 5.26 -8.21 2.05
N PRO A 76 5.19 -8.47 3.37
CA PRO A 76 3.91 -8.74 4.03
C PRO A 76 2.85 -7.66 3.77
N LEU A 77 3.22 -6.38 3.85
CA LEU A 77 2.31 -5.25 3.63
C LEU A 77 1.82 -5.19 2.18
N LEU A 78 2.70 -5.43 1.21
CA LEU A 78 2.34 -5.55 -0.20
C LEU A 78 1.31 -6.67 -0.42
N LEU A 79 1.58 -7.86 0.11
CA LEU A 79 0.68 -9.00 -0.06
C LEU A 79 -0.68 -8.73 0.60
N GLU A 80 -0.68 -8.07 1.76
CA GLU A 80 -1.89 -7.69 2.48
C GLU A 80 -2.77 -6.76 1.65
N ALA A 81 -2.18 -5.69 1.11
CA ALA A 81 -2.88 -4.72 0.27
C ALA A 81 -3.62 -5.37 -0.91
N PHE A 82 -3.00 -6.35 -1.58
CA PHE A 82 -3.60 -7.02 -2.74
C PHE A 82 -4.56 -8.16 -2.38
N VAL A 83 -4.38 -8.83 -1.24
CA VAL A 83 -5.19 -9.99 -0.83
C VAL A 83 -6.46 -9.57 -0.09
N ASN A 84 -6.35 -8.68 0.89
CA ASN A 84 -7.47 -8.37 1.78
C ASN A 84 -8.50 -7.42 1.16
N ARG A 85 -8.26 -6.98 -0.08
CA ARG A 85 -9.05 -5.99 -0.81
C ARG A 85 -9.08 -4.65 -0.07
N PHE A 86 -9.22 -3.61 -0.87
CA PHE A 86 -9.47 -2.23 -0.45
C PHE A 86 -10.92 -2.06 0.09
N ASP A 87 -11.48 -3.09 0.71
CA ASP A 87 -12.90 -3.17 1.10
C ASP A 87 -13.08 -2.64 2.54
N GLU A 88 -12.93 -1.33 2.74
CA GLU A 88 -13.58 -0.65 3.86
C GLU A 88 -14.29 0.63 3.40
N PRO A 89 -15.56 0.85 3.77
CA PRO A 89 -16.25 2.10 3.48
C PRO A 89 -15.62 3.22 4.32
N GLY A 90 -14.92 4.16 3.66
CA GLY A 90 -14.33 5.34 4.29
C GLY A 90 -14.68 6.63 3.54
N LEU A 91 -14.59 7.76 4.25
CA LEU A 91 -14.79 9.13 3.74
C LEU A 91 -13.79 9.55 2.63
N ILE A 92 -12.77 8.74 2.35
CA ILE A 92 -11.78 8.98 1.32
C ILE A 92 -12.22 8.25 0.05
N PRO A 93 -12.28 8.91 -1.13
CA PRO A 93 -12.75 8.27 -2.35
C PRO A 93 -11.83 7.10 -2.74
N GLN A 94 -12.33 5.87 -2.61
CA GLN A 94 -11.66 4.66 -3.08
C GLN A 94 -12.54 3.90 -4.09
N MET A 95 -11.92 2.96 -4.82
CA MET A 95 -12.46 2.31 -6.01
C MET A 95 -13.86 1.72 -5.81
N GLY A 96 -14.64 1.75 -6.90
CA GLY A 96 -15.97 1.15 -6.96
C GLY A 96 -15.96 -0.32 -6.58
N SER A 97 -16.95 -0.70 -5.79
CA SER A 97 -17.23 -1.98 -5.12
C SER A 97 -17.19 -3.27 -5.97
N ASN A 98 -16.72 -3.24 -7.21
CA ASN A 98 -16.97 -4.28 -8.22
C ASN A 98 -15.71 -4.78 -8.96
N MET A 99 -14.48 -4.48 -8.53
CA MET A 99 -13.29 -5.08 -9.17
C MET A 99 -12.87 -6.39 -8.49
N GLU A 100 -12.76 -7.46 -9.29
CA GLU A 100 -12.14 -8.71 -8.82
C GLU A 100 -10.70 -8.44 -8.35
N PRO A 101 -10.26 -9.04 -7.22
CA PRO A 101 -8.87 -8.97 -6.78
C PRO A 101 -7.90 -9.38 -7.89
N SER A 102 -6.92 -8.54 -8.17
CA SER A 102 -5.87 -8.85 -9.14
C SER A 102 -4.49 -8.49 -8.58
N ALA A 103 -3.53 -9.37 -8.83
CA ALA A 103 -2.12 -9.08 -8.57
C ALA A 103 -1.61 -8.05 -9.59
N PRO A 104 -0.60 -7.25 -9.22
CA PRO A 104 0.02 -6.33 -10.16
C PRO A 104 0.60 -7.10 -11.36
N PHE A 105 0.43 -6.57 -12.57
CA PHE A 105 1.14 -7.12 -13.72
C PHE A 105 2.62 -6.82 -13.61
N THR A 106 2.99 -5.61 -13.19
CA THR A 106 4.37 -5.28 -12.84
C THR A 106 4.38 -4.35 -11.66
N TRP A 107 5.48 -4.34 -10.91
CA TRP A 107 5.69 -3.36 -9.85
C TRP A 107 7.13 -2.91 -9.78
N SER A 108 7.34 -1.70 -9.26
CA SER A 108 8.64 -1.07 -9.22
C SER A 108 8.82 -0.18 -7.99
N THR A 109 10.08 0.07 -7.63
CA THR A 109 10.46 1.09 -6.65
C THR A 109 11.61 1.94 -7.20
N THR A 110 11.94 3.06 -6.56
CA THR A 110 13.03 3.94 -7.01
C THR A 110 14.41 3.44 -6.61
N ASP A 111 14.50 2.61 -5.56
CA ASP A 111 15.76 2.08 -5.05
C ASP A 111 16.04 0.69 -5.65
N GLU A 112 17.10 0.59 -6.46
CA GLU A 112 17.52 -0.66 -7.11
C GLU A 112 17.92 -1.75 -6.10
N SER A 113 18.52 -1.38 -4.97
CA SER A 113 18.91 -2.33 -3.92
C SER A 113 17.68 -2.86 -3.20
N LEU A 114 16.70 -1.99 -2.93
CA LEU A 114 15.42 -2.38 -2.38
C LEU A 114 14.63 -3.28 -3.34
N ALA A 115 14.60 -2.94 -4.63
CA ALA A 115 13.97 -3.77 -5.66
C ALA A 115 14.52 -5.19 -5.64
N LYS A 116 15.86 -5.34 -5.64
CA LYS A 116 16.53 -6.65 -5.55
C LYS A 116 16.19 -7.40 -4.25
N ALA A 117 16.17 -6.69 -3.11
CA ALA A 117 15.86 -7.28 -1.81
C ALA A 117 14.40 -7.78 -1.75
N VAL A 118 13.44 -6.98 -2.23
CA VAL A 118 12.03 -7.36 -2.33
C VAL A 118 11.86 -8.54 -3.28
N SER A 119 12.49 -8.51 -4.46
CA SER A 119 12.48 -9.64 -5.40
C SER A 119 12.97 -10.94 -4.78
N ARG A 120 14.11 -10.92 -4.10
CA ARG A 120 14.66 -12.08 -3.39
C ARG A 120 13.69 -12.54 -2.30
N ARG A 121 13.14 -11.61 -1.51
CA ARG A 121 12.24 -11.95 -0.41
C ARG A 121 10.95 -12.60 -0.91
N CYS A 122 10.36 -12.12 -2.00
CA CYS A 122 9.21 -12.76 -2.64
C CYS A 122 9.51 -14.21 -3.06
N GLN A 123 10.70 -14.49 -3.59
CA GLN A 123 11.11 -15.84 -3.94
C GLN A 123 11.25 -16.74 -2.71
N GLU A 124 11.88 -16.25 -1.64
CA GLU A 124 12.09 -16.99 -0.39
C GLU A 124 10.78 -17.47 0.25
N ILE A 125 9.72 -16.66 0.17
CA ILE A 125 8.42 -16.97 0.77
C ILE A 125 7.47 -17.70 -0.21
N GLY A 126 7.95 -18.08 -1.39
CA GLY A 126 7.20 -18.90 -2.35
C GLY A 126 6.19 -18.11 -3.19
N ILE A 127 6.39 -16.81 -3.43
CA ILE A 127 5.61 -16.06 -4.43
C ILE A 127 5.95 -16.60 -5.83
N ARG A 128 4.93 -16.68 -6.70
CA ARG A 128 5.08 -17.08 -8.09
C ARG A 128 6.15 -16.24 -8.79
N ARG A 129 7.05 -16.92 -9.51
CA ARG A 129 8.30 -16.35 -10.05
C ARG A 129 8.10 -15.04 -10.84
N ASP A 130 6.99 -14.96 -11.54
CA ASP A 130 6.64 -13.89 -12.45
C ASP A 130 6.12 -12.64 -11.72
N LEU A 131 5.72 -12.74 -10.45
CA LEU A 131 5.43 -11.63 -9.54
C LEU A 131 6.65 -11.21 -8.69
N CYS A 132 7.69 -12.04 -8.64
CA CYS A 132 8.92 -11.70 -7.89
C CYS A 132 9.80 -10.67 -8.60
N ASP A 133 9.50 -10.30 -9.85
CA ASP A 133 10.32 -9.34 -10.60
C ASP A 133 9.90 -7.90 -10.25
N VAL A 134 10.77 -7.20 -9.50
CA VAL A 134 10.56 -5.82 -9.08
C VAL A 134 11.50 -4.93 -9.88
N GLY A 135 10.92 -4.03 -10.67
CA GLY A 135 11.67 -3.11 -11.51
C GLY A 135 12.13 -1.84 -10.78
N VAL A 136 12.87 -1.00 -11.51
CA VAL A 136 13.17 0.38 -11.10
C VAL A 136 12.18 1.32 -11.78
N THR A 137 11.54 2.18 -11.00
CA THR A 137 10.50 3.10 -11.47
C THR A 137 11.09 4.15 -12.41
N THR A 138 10.40 4.42 -13.53
CA THR A 138 10.81 5.50 -14.43
C THR A 138 10.51 6.88 -13.83
N ALA A 139 11.22 7.92 -14.30
CA ALA A 139 10.99 9.28 -13.82
C ALA A 139 9.55 9.79 -14.09
N GLU A 140 8.90 9.30 -15.15
CA GLU A 140 7.51 9.66 -15.47
C GLU A 140 6.52 8.99 -14.51
N GLU A 141 6.66 7.69 -14.28
CA GLU A 141 5.84 6.94 -13.33
C GLU A 141 5.99 7.50 -11.91
N LEU A 142 7.22 7.84 -11.51
CA LEU A 142 7.49 8.44 -10.21
C LEU A 142 6.74 9.78 -10.06
N ARG A 143 6.79 10.68 -11.05
CA ARG A 143 6.07 11.96 -10.96
C ARG A 143 4.56 11.75 -10.77
N SER A 144 3.98 10.77 -11.46
CA SER A 144 2.55 10.48 -11.33
C SER A 144 2.22 9.88 -9.95
N ALA A 145 3.05 8.97 -9.45
CA ALA A 145 2.89 8.38 -8.13
C ALA A 145 3.05 9.42 -7.00
N GLU A 146 4.04 10.32 -7.09
CA GLU A 146 4.23 11.42 -6.14
C GLU A 146 3.05 12.40 -6.16
N ALA A 147 2.46 12.66 -7.33
CA ALA A 147 1.27 13.50 -7.41
C ALA A 147 0.06 12.84 -6.72
N CYS A 148 -0.08 11.52 -6.80
CA CYS A 148 -1.10 10.77 -6.06
C CYS A 148 -0.86 10.87 -4.56
N TRP A 149 0.38 10.61 -4.11
CA TRP A 149 0.78 10.72 -2.70
C TRP A 149 0.54 12.12 -2.14
N THR A 150 0.99 13.16 -2.85
CA THR A 150 0.83 14.55 -2.41
C THR A 150 -0.64 14.88 -2.19
N LYS A 151 -1.50 14.53 -3.17
CA LYS A 151 -2.94 14.77 -3.06
C LYS A 151 -3.56 14.03 -1.85
N TRP A 152 -3.21 12.76 -1.65
CA TRP A 152 -3.69 11.96 -0.53
C TRP A 152 -3.22 12.52 0.82
N SER A 153 -1.92 12.85 0.92
CA SER A 153 -1.32 13.36 2.16
C SER A 153 -1.93 14.68 2.62
N MET A 154 -2.27 15.57 1.69
CA MET A 154 -2.96 16.82 2.00
C MET A 154 -4.38 16.55 2.52
N ALA A 155 -5.13 15.66 1.85
CA ALA A 155 -6.47 15.31 2.29
C ALA A 155 -6.49 14.66 3.68
N LEU A 156 -5.48 13.84 4.01
CA LEU A 156 -5.33 13.26 5.34
C LEU A 156 -5.09 14.34 6.40
N VAL A 157 -4.19 15.30 6.14
CA VAL A 157 -3.91 16.41 7.06
C VAL A 157 -5.15 17.27 7.27
N GLU A 158 -5.87 17.59 6.20
CA GLU A 158 -7.13 18.35 6.27
C GLU A 158 -8.19 17.62 7.11
N ALA A 159 -8.33 16.30 6.92
CA ALA A 159 -9.23 15.48 7.73
C ALA A 159 -8.81 15.49 9.21
N MET A 160 -7.53 15.26 9.52
CA MET A 160 -7.02 15.29 10.90
C MET A 160 -7.28 16.65 11.58
N ALA A 161 -7.10 17.75 10.85
CA ALA A 161 -7.39 19.10 11.35
C ALA A 161 -8.88 19.37 11.55
N MET A 162 -9.75 18.76 10.73
CA MET A 162 -11.20 18.92 10.83
C MET A 162 -11.79 18.16 12.02
N PHE A 163 -11.18 17.05 12.43
CA PHE A 163 -11.71 16.15 13.47
C PHE A 163 -11.04 16.28 14.85
N ASP A 164 -10.13 17.25 15.05
CA ASP A 164 -9.49 17.56 16.34
C ASP A 164 -8.97 16.30 17.08
N LEU A 165 -8.36 15.39 16.33
CA LEU A 165 -7.89 14.10 16.87
C LEU A 165 -6.66 14.33 17.77
N PRO A 166 -6.67 13.84 19.03
CA PRO A 166 -5.63 14.15 19.97
C PRO A 166 -4.32 13.38 19.67
N ASP A 167 -3.20 14.05 19.92
CA ASP A 167 -1.82 13.62 19.67
C ASP A 167 -1.33 12.63 20.74
N ASP A 168 -2.06 11.53 20.91
CA ASP A 168 -1.81 10.58 21.99
C ASP A 168 -0.69 9.62 21.57
N GLY A 169 0.48 9.86 22.15
CA GLY A 169 1.69 9.06 21.99
C GLY A 169 1.44 7.56 22.19
N VAL A 170 1.92 6.80 21.20
CA VAL A 170 2.31 5.39 21.18
C VAL A 170 2.08 4.60 22.48
N GLU A 171 1.04 3.77 22.49
CA GLU A 171 1.10 2.40 23.03
C GLU A 171 -0.08 1.57 22.49
N ASN A 172 0.23 0.51 21.73
CA ASN A 172 -0.64 -0.60 21.33
C ASN A 172 -2.15 -0.31 21.25
N VAL A 173 -2.58 0.38 20.19
CA VAL A 173 -4.00 0.36 19.79
C VAL A 173 -4.14 -0.64 18.64
N GLU A 174 -4.45 -1.89 18.99
CA GLU A 174 -5.15 -2.80 18.08
C GLU A 174 -6.28 -2.02 17.41
N VAL A 175 -6.24 -1.90 16.08
CA VAL A 175 -7.38 -1.92 15.12
C VAL A 175 -8.66 -1.12 15.48
N SER A 176 -8.63 -0.22 16.46
CA SER A 176 -9.82 0.38 17.07
C SER A 176 -9.94 1.86 16.78
N LEU A 177 -8.87 2.54 16.35
CA LEU A 177 -8.93 3.96 15.94
C LEU A 177 -9.60 4.13 14.57
N LEU A 178 -9.41 3.16 13.67
CA LEU A 178 -10.18 3.06 12.42
C LEU A 178 -11.63 2.66 12.70
N ALA A 179 -11.90 1.90 13.77
CA ALA A 179 -13.26 1.53 14.16
C ALA A 179 -14.04 2.68 14.83
N HIS A 180 -13.39 3.53 15.62
CA HIS A 180 -14.09 4.63 16.31
C HIS A 180 -14.44 5.81 15.38
N LEU A 181 -13.70 5.99 14.28
CA LEU A 181 -14.09 6.88 13.18
C LEU A 181 -15.28 6.36 12.35
N ARG A 182 -15.75 5.11 12.57
CA ARG A 182 -16.91 4.50 11.87
C ARG A 182 -18.26 4.80 12.52
N GLU A 183 -18.32 5.11 13.81
CA GLU A 183 -19.59 5.17 14.56
C GLU A 183 -20.21 6.57 14.65
N CYS A 184 -19.49 7.64 14.27
CA CYS A 184 -19.90 9.01 14.60
C CYS A 184 -20.43 9.89 13.45
N ALA A 185 -20.74 9.35 12.26
CA ALA A 185 -21.30 10.17 11.17
C ALA A 185 -22.81 9.94 10.98
N PRO A 186 -23.67 10.98 11.08
CA PRO A 186 -25.10 10.86 10.85
C PRO A 186 -25.40 10.76 9.35
N GLU A 187 -26.40 9.94 9.00
CA GLU A 187 -27.01 9.88 7.66
C GLU A 187 -27.49 11.27 7.24
N ILE A 188 -27.07 11.73 6.06
CA ILE A 188 -27.67 12.88 5.39
C ILE A 188 -28.03 12.43 3.96
N ASP A 189 -29.35 12.50 3.69
CA ASP A 189 -30.07 12.20 2.43
C ASP A 189 -29.50 12.87 1.17
#